data_AF-A0A559JQ42-F1
#
_entry.id   AF-A0A559JQ42-F1
#
_cell.length_a   1.000
_cell.length_b   1.000
_cell.length_c   1.000
_cell.angle_alpha   90.00
_cell.angle_beta   90.00
_cell.angle_gamma   90.00
#
_symmetry.space_group_name_H-M   'P 1'
#
loop_
_entity.id
_entity.type
_entity.pdbx_description
1 polymer ?
#
loop_
_entity_poly.entity_id
_entity_poly.type
_entity_poly.pdbx_seq_one_letter_code
_entity_poly.pdbx_strand_id
1 'polypeptide(L)'
;MFAKLVCFAALAFAMLVCDVSAFGQARFKERAVYGGLLVCIFYLGFLFVTEKRWPNLDTLFNLFTGPAKRIVSWLNPTASSS
;
A
#
# COMPACT_ATOMS: atom_id res chain seq x y z
N MET A 1 -17.77 14.03 -0.33
CA MET A 1 -17.58 12.68 0.28
C MET A 1 -18.28 11.57 -0.49
N PHE A 2 -19.57 11.67 -0.85
CA PHE A 2 -20.28 10.61 -1.59
C PHE A 2 -19.61 10.23 -2.92
N ALA A 3 -19.24 11.20 -3.76
CA ALA A 3 -18.53 10.93 -5.01
C ALA A 3 -17.18 10.19 -4.81
N LYS A 4 -16.45 10.52 -3.74
CA LYS A 4 -15.20 9.85 -3.38
C LYS A 4 -15.43 8.40 -2.95
N LEU A 5 -16.49 8.16 -2.19
CA LEU A 5 -16.90 6.82 -1.76
C LEU A 5 -17.35 5.97 -2.95
N VAL A 6 -18.15 6.53 -3.86
CA VAL A 6 -18.59 5.85 -5.10
C VAL A 6 -17.39 5.53 -5.99
N CYS A 7 -16.46 6.47 -6.16
CA CYS A 7 -15.23 6.26 -6.94
C CYS A 7 -14.38 5.13 -6.33
N PHE A 8 -14.13 5.17 -5.01
CA PHE A 8 -13.38 4.14 -4.32
C PHE A 8 -14.08 2.77 -4.41
N ALA A 9 -15.39 2.72 -4.20
CA ALA A 9 -16.16 1.48 -4.29
C ALA A 9 -16.15 0.89 -5.71
N ALA A 10 -16.27 1.73 -6.75
CA ALA A 10 -16.21 1.29 -8.14
C ALA A 10 -14.84 0.70 -8.49
N LEU A 11 -13.75 1.35 -8.06
CA LEU A 11 -12.38 0.85 -8.28
C LEU A 11 -12.11 -0.44 -7.51
N ALA A 12 -12.50 -0.50 -6.23
CA ALA A 12 -12.34 -1.70 -5.41
C ALA A 12 -13.15 -2.88 -5.98
N PHE A 13 -14.37 -2.62 -6.47
CA PHE A 13 -15.20 -3.63 -7.10
C PHE A 13 -14.59 -4.13 -8.42
N ALA A 14 -14.11 -3.22 -9.27
CA ALA A 14 -13.43 -3.59 -10.52
C ALA A 14 -12.20 -4.46 -10.26
N MET A 15 -11.39 -4.13 -9.25
CA MET A 15 -10.24 -4.92 -8.84
C MET A 15 -10.66 -6.33 -8.37
N LEU A 16 -11.67 -6.41 -7.50
CA LEU A 16 -12.22 -7.69 -7.02
C LEU A 16 -12.74 -8.58 -8.14
N VAL A 17 -13.43 -8.01 -9.14
CA VAL A 17 -13.96 -8.77 -10.27
C VAL A 17 -12.82 -9.36 -11.12
N CYS A 18 -11.79 -8.58 -11.40
CA CYS A 18 -10.61 -9.05 -12.14
C CYS A 18 -9.88 -10.17 -11.36
N ASP A 19 -9.69 -9.97 -10.06
CA ASP A 19 -8.88 -10.84 -9.23
C ASP A 19 -9.61 -12.09 -8.74
N VAL A 20 -10.94 -12.12 -8.79
CA VAL A 20 -11.76 -13.28 -8.36
C VAL A 20 -11.36 -14.57 -9.08
N SER A 21 -11.01 -14.47 -10.37
CA SER A 21 -10.59 -15.60 -11.19
C SER A 21 -9.23 -16.17 -10.73
N ALA A 22 -8.30 -15.30 -10.35
CA ALA A 22 -6.99 -15.67 -9.83
C ALA A 22 -7.07 -16.16 -8.37
N PHE A 23 -8.02 -15.65 -7.59
CA PHE A 23 -8.18 -15.98 -6.17
C PHE A 23 -8.55 -17.44 -5.90
N GLY A 24 -9.25 -18.08 -6.84
CA GLY A 24 -9.61 -19.50 -6.77
C GLY A 24 -8.43 -20.44 -6.95
N GLN A 25 -7.40 -20.01 -7.68
CA GLN A 25 -6.21 -20.82 -8.00
C GLN A 25 -4.99 -20.48 -7.11
N ALA A 26 -5.05 -19.37 -6.38
CA ALA A 26 -3.95 -18.89 -5.55
C ALA A 26 -3.68 -19.75 -4.31
N ARG A 27 -2.40 -19.94 -4.00
CA ARG A 27 -1.95 -20.62 -2.76
C ARG A 27 -2.27 -19.77 -1.53
N PHE A 28 -2.36 -20.40 -0.36
CA PHE A 28 -2.64 -19.73 0.91
C PHE A 28 -1.69 -18.55 1.21
N LYS A 29 -0.40 -18.69 0.87
CA LYS A 29 0.58 -17.60 1.03
C LYS A 29 0.27 -16.39 0.14
N GLU A 30 -0.12 -16.63 -1.11
CA GLU A 30 -0.47 -15.57 -2.06
C GLU A 30 -1.74 -14.85 -1.61
N ARG A 31 -2.73 -15.60 -1.11
CA ARG A 31 -3.94 -15.04 -0.49
C ARG A 31 -3.63 -14.19 0.74
N ALA A 32 -2.69 -14.61 1.59
CA ALA A 32 -2.29 -13.83 2.76
C ALA A 32 -1.60 -12.51 2.37
N VAL A 33 -0.70 -12.55 1.38
CA VAL A 33 -0.03 -11.35 0.85
C VAL A 33 -1.04 -10.41 0.21
N TYR A 34 -1.95 -10.95 -0.62
CA TYR A 34 -3.01 -10.17 -1.24
C TYR A 34 -3.94 -9.55 -0.21
N GLY A 35 -4.35 -10.31 0.82
CA GLY A 35 -5.16 -9.80 1.92
C GLY A 35 -4.46 -8.63 2.65
N GLY A 36 -3.15 -8.74 2.89
CA GLY A 36 -2.36 -7.64 3.44
C GLY A 36 -2.37 -6.39 2.55
N LEU A 37 -2.18 -6.56 1.25
CA LEU A 37 -2.30 -5.48 0.25
C LEU A 37 -3.70 -4.84 0.25
N LEU A 38 -4.75 -5.66 0.33
CA LEU A 38 -6.14 -5.21 0.38
C LEU A 38 -6.37 -4.31 1.60
N VAL A 39 -5.86 -4.71 2.76
CA VAL A 39 -5.95 -3.91 4.01
C VAL A 39 -5.31 -2.54 3.83
N CYS A 40 -4.12 -2.46 3.19
CA CYS A 40 -3.48 -1.18 2.89
C CYS A 40 -4.32 -0.31 1.94
N ILE A 41 -4.92 -0.91 0.91
CA ILE A 41 -5.79 -0.20 -0.04
C ILE A 41 -7.05 0.33 0.67
N PHE A 42 -7.67 -0.47 1.53
CA PHE A 42 -8.83 -0.04 2.32
C PHE A 42 -8.49 1.09 3.29
N TYR A 43 -7.33 1.04 3.94
CA TYR A 43 -6.86 2.13 4.79
C TYR A 43 -6.69 3.43 4.00
N LEU A 44 -6.03 3.38 2.85
CA LEU A 44 -5.87 4.54 1.96
C LEU A 44 -7.21 5.06 1.44
N GLY A 45 -8.13 4.18 1.06
CA GLY A 45 -9.49 4.52 0.67
C GLY A 45 -10.25 5.22 1.78
N PHE A 46 -10.14 4.72 3.01
CA PHE A 46 -10.73 5.35 4.18
C PHE A 46 -10.18 6.76 4.41
N LEU A 47 -8.86 6.96 4.32
CA LEU A 47 -8.26 8.30 4.39
C LEU A 47 -8.76 9.22 3.28
N PHE A 48 -8.84 8.71 2.04
CA PHE A 48 -9.33 9.46 0.89
C PHE A 48 -10.79 9.91 1.07
N VAL A 49 -11.65 9.04 1.58
CA VAL A 49 -13.08 9.31 1.79
C VAL A 49 -13.30 10.24 2.98
N THR A 50 -12.62 10.00 4.10
CA THR A 50 -12.82 10.75 5.35
C THR A 50 -12.07 12.09 5.39
N GLU A 51 -11.14 12.32 4.45
CA GLU A 51 -10.27 13.50 4.38
C GLU A 51 -9.50 13.77 5.69
N LYS A 52 -9.41 12.77 6.58
CA LYS A 52 -8.63 12.88 7.80
C LYS A 52 -7.14 12.98 7.44
N ARG A 53 -6.45 13.94 8.07
CA ARG A 53 -4.99 14.09 8.04
C ARG A 53 -4.26 13.02 8.86
N TRP A 54 -4.75 11.78 8.82
CA TRP A 54 -4.04 10.67 9.42
C TRP A 54 -2.79 10.36 8.61
N PRO A 55 -1.75 9.78 9.26
CA PRO A 55 -0.48 9.52 8.59
C PRO A 55 -0.72 8.62 7.39
N ASN A 56 -0.31 9.12 6.23
CA ASN A 56 -0.35 8.33 5.00
C ASN A 56 0.74 7.25 5.05
N LEU A 57 0.69 6.27 4.15
CA LEU A 57 1.78 5.30 4.06
C LEU A 57 3.15 5.96 3.85
N ASP A 58 3.20 7.12 3.17
CA ASP A 58 4.43 7.93 3.06
C ASP A 58 5.03 8.31 4.42
N THR A 59 4.21 8.55 5.44
CA THR A 59 4.70 8.89 6.78
C THR A 59 5.33 7.67 7.45
N LEU A 60 4.74 6.48 7.26
CA LEU A 60 5.29 5.21 7.72
C LEU A 60 6.60 4.88 6.98
N PHE A 61 6.62 4.98 5.65
CA PHE A 61 7.84 4.78 4.86
C PHE A 61 8.92 5.81 5.21
N ASN A 62 8.53 7.06 5.49
CA ASN A 62 9.48 8.09 5.92
C ASN A 62 10.16 7.78 7.26
N LEU A 63 9.48 7.04 8.14
CA LEU A 63 10.08 6.57 9.39
C LEU A 63 11.21 5.57 9.13
N PHE A 64 11.11 4.80 8.05
CA PHE A 64 12.13 3.84 7.62
C PHE A 64 13.21 4.44 6.72
N THR A 65 13.13 5.72 6.33
CA THR A 65 14.15 6.36 5.49
C THR A 65 15.51 6.44 6.18
N GLY A 66 15.53 6.63 7.50
CA GLY A 66 16.75 6.59 8.31
C GLY A 66 17.48 5.25 8.22
N PRO A 67 16.82 4.13 8.59
CA PRO A 67 17.43 2.81 8.44
C PRO A 67 17.73 2.44 6.98
N ALA A 68 16.89 2.84 6.01
CA ALA A 68 17.15 2.62 4.59
C ALA A 68 18.44 3.33 4.13
N LYS A 69 18.67 4.59 4.53
CA LYS A 69 19.93 5.31 4.25
C LYS A 69 21.14 4.58 4.84
N ARG A 70 21.03 4.01 6.05
CA ARG A 70 22.11 3.20 6.64
C ARG A 70 22.40 1.95 5.81
N ILE A 71 21.38 1.21 5.39
CA ILE A 71 21.56 0.02 4.55
C ILE A 71 22.22 0.38 3.22
N VAL A 72 21.77 1.47 2.57
CA VAL A 72 22.37 1.96 1.32
C VAL A 72 23.83 2.39 1.52
N SER A 73 24.15 3.06 2.64
CA SER A 73 25.54 3.44 2.95
C SER A 73 26.46 2.23 3.18
N TRP A 74 25.92 1.12 3.70
CA TRP A 74 26.66 -0.12 3.86
C TRP A 74 26.82 -0.87 2.54
N LEU A 75 25.84 -0.77 1.64
CA LEU A 75 25.85 -1.45 0.35
C LEU A 75 26.67 -0.68 -0.71
N ASN A 76 26.77 0.64 -0.59
CA ASN A 76 27.51 1.50 -1.51
C ASN A 76 28.31 2.57 -0.73
N PRO A 77 29.47 2.19 -0.15
CA PRO A 77 30.28 3.08 0.68
C PRO A 77 30.86 4.28 -0.07
N THR A 78 30.85 4.27 -1.40
CA THR A 78 31.31 5.37 -2.26
C THR A 78 30.31 6.53 -2.40
N ALA A 79 29.07 6.37 -1.95
CA ALA A 79 28.04 7.42 -2.06
C ALA A 79 28.10 8.47 -0.92
N SER A 80 28.97 8.30 0.08
CA SER A 80 29.08 9.20 1.24
C SER A 80 30.15 10.29 1.11
N SER A 81 30.81 10.41 -0.04
CA SER A 81 31.94 11.33 -0.26
C SER A 81 31.69 12.34 -1.39
N SER A 82 30.47 12.84 -1.55
CA SER A 82 30.15 13.95 -2.47
C SER A 82 29.14 14.90 -1.86
#